data_AF-A0A832MJQ9-F1
#
_entry.id   AF-A0A832MJQ9-F1
#
_cell.length_a   1.000
_cell.length_b   1.000
_cell.length_c   1.000
_cell.angle_alpha   90.00
_cell.angle_beta   90.00
_cell.angle_gamma   90.00
#
_symmetry.space_group_name_H-M   'P 1'
#
loop_
_entity.id
_entity.type
_entity.pdbx_description
1 polymer ?
#
loop_
_entity_poly.entity_id
_entity_poly.type
_entity_poly.pdbx_seq_one_letter_code
_entity_poly.pdbx_strand_id
1 'polypeptide(L)' 'KGKVWAVPATEIAIKILGMPITNTAMLGTVARVTGIVSLESIEKVVKERFRKDVAEKNFAVIKEAYEEVKPE' A
#
# COMPACT_ATOMS: atom_id res chain seq x y z
N LYS A 1 -1.08 -4.60 -25.78
CA LYS A 1 0.10 -4.08 -25.04
C LYS A 1 -0.37 -3.66 -23.65
N GLY A 2 0.28 -4.10 -22.57
CA GLY A 2 -0.06 -3.70 -21.20
C GLY A 2 0.55 -2.35 -20.84
N LYS A 3 -0.01 -1.68 -19.82
CA LYS A 3 0.63 -0.55 -19.14
C LYS A 3 1.38 -1.09 -17.93
N VAL A 4 2.63 -0.68 -17.75
CA VAL A 4 3.46 -1.10 -16.62
C VAL A 4 3.54 0.05 -15.62
N TRP A 5 3.52 -0.29 -14.34
CA TRP A 5 3.63 0.65 -13.23
C TRP A 5 4.61 0.08 -12.21
N ALA A 6 5.46 0.95 -11.67
CA ALA A 6 6.53 0.58 -10.75
C ALA A 6 6.40 1.35 -9.43
N VAL A 7 6.84 0.70 -8.35
CA VAL A 7 6.90 1.26 -6.98
C VAL A 7 8.03 0.57 -6.21
N PRO A 8 8.80 1.28 -5.36
CA PRO A 8 9.84 0.69 -4.52
C PRO A 8 9.22 0.00 -3.28
N ALA A 9 8.45 -1.07 -3.50
CA ALA A 9 7.63 -1.71 -2.46
C ALA A 9 8.47 -2.25 -1.28
N THR A 10 9.64 -2.81 -1.56
CA THR A 10 10.53 -3.39 -0.53
C THR A 10 11.12 -2.29 0.35
N GLU A 11 11.58 -1.20 -0.26
CA GLU A 11 12.14 -0.05 0.43
C GLU A 11 11.09 0.61 1.33
N ILE A 12 9.86 0.80 0.83
CA ILE A 12 8.75 1.34 1.61
C ILE A 12 8.44 0.43 2.80
N ALA A 13 8.34 -0.89 2.58
CA ALA A 13 8.03 -1.84 3.63
C ALA A 13 9.12 -1.86 4.72
N ILE A 14 10.39 -1.86 4.34
CA ILE A 14 11.51 -1.80 5.30
C ILE A 14 11.51 -0.48 6.07
N LYS A 15 11.31 0.65 5.39
CA LYS A 15 11.27 2.00 6.01
C LYS A 15 10.22 2.12 7.11
N ILE A 16 9.04 1.53 6.91
CA ILE A 16 7.87 1.73 7.79
C ILE A 16 7.66 0.55 8.75
N LEU A 17 7.79 -0.68 8.28
CA LEU A 17 7.55 -1.90 9.07
C LEU A 17 8.83 -2.47 9.70
N GLY A 18 10.00 -2.10 9.18
CA GLY A 18 11.28 -2.73 9.54
C GLY A 18 11.47 -4.12 8.92
N MET A 19 10.59 -4.54 8.01
CA MET A 19 10.61 -5.86 7.39
C MET A 19 10.10 -5.82 5.95
N PRO A 20 10.58 -6.70 5.05
CA PRO A 20 10.26 -6.67 3.62
C PRO A 20 8.89 -7.30 3.30
N ILE A 21 7.83 -6.88 3.99
CA ILE A 21 6.45 -7.31 3.71
C ILE A 21 5.85 -6.39 2.66
N THR A 22 5.89 -6.81 1.39
CA THR A 22 5.52 -5.96 0.25
C THR A 22 4.04 -6.03 -0.12
N ASN A 23 3.29 -7.06 0.30
CA ASN A 23 1.87 -7.25 -0.07
C ASN A 23 0.99 -6.02 0.24
N THR A 24 1.33 -5.31 1.30
CA THR A 24 0.63 -4.13 1.82
C THR A 24 0.87 -2.93 0.90
N ALA A 25 2.10 -2.77 0.42
CA ALA A 25 2.42 -1.77 -0.61
C ALA A 25 1.69 -2.08 -1.92
N MET A 26 1.68 -3.36 -2.34
CA MET A 26 0.99 -3.78 -3.57
C MET A 26 -0.52 -3.47 -3.55
N LEU A 27 -1.17 -3.55 -2.37
CA LEU A 27 -2.58 -3.18 -2.23
C LEU A 27 -2.81 -1.69 -2.54
N GLY A 28 -1.98 -0.80 -1.99
CA GLY A 28 -2.03 0.64 -2.28
C GLY A 28 -1.79 0.93 -3.76
N THR A 29 -0.81 0.25 -4.36
CA THR A 29 -0.51 0.36 -5.79
C THR A 29 -1.69 -0.07 -6.67
N VAL A 30 -2.31 -1.22 -6.41
CA VAL A 30 -3.47 -1.69 -7.18
C VAL A 30 -4.64 -0.72 -7.04
N ALA A 31 -4.90 -0.22 -5.82
CA ALA A 31 -5.95 0.75 -5.59
C ALA A 31 -5.74 2.04 -6.41
N ARG A 32 -4.51 2.57 -6.44
CA ARG A 32 -4.17 3.78 -7.21
C ARG A 32 -4.32 3.58 -8.71
N VAL A 33 -3.77 2.49 -9.24
CA VAL A 33 -3.69 2.24 -10.68
C VAL A 33 -5.04 1.88 -11.27
N THR A 34 -5.85 1.12 -10.53
CA THR A 34 -7.11 0.58 -11.04
C THR A 34 -8.34 1.39 -10.65
N GLY A 35 -8.29 2.09 -9.49
CA GLY A 35 -9.46 2.77 -8.92
C GLY A 35 -10.61 1.83 -8.50
N ILE A 36 -10.39 0.50 -8.49
CA ILE A 36 -11.44 -0.49 -8.17
C ILE A 36 -11.88 -0.43 -6.70
N VAL A 37 -11.01 0.10 -5.84
CA VAL A 37 -11.26 0.32 -4.41
C VAL A 37 -10.69 1.68 -4.00
N SER A 38 -11.37 2.36 -3.09
CA SER A 38 -10.92 3.67 -2.57
C SER A 38 -9.90 3.50 -1.43
N LEU A 39 -9.01 4.47 -1.26
CA LEU A 39 -8.02 4.47 -0.18
C LEU A 39 -8.70 4.52 1.20
N GLU A 40 -9.79 5.27 1.32
CA GLU A 40 -10.58 5.40 2.55
C GLU A 40 -11.24 4.06 2.94
N SER A 41 -11.72 3.31 1.94
CA SER A 41 -12.30 1.98 2.16
C SER A 41 -11.24 1.01 2.69
N ILE A 42 -10.03 1.08 2.14
CA ILE A 42 -8.89 0.28 2.62
C ILE A 42 -8.52 0.68 4.06
N GLU A 43 -8.44 1.98 4.35
CA GLU A 43 -8.13 2.50 5.69
C GLU A 43 -9.09 1.93 6.73
N LYS A 44 -10.40 2.00 6.44
CA LYS A 44 -11.45 1.50 7.33
C LYS A 44 -11.28 0.01 7.61
N VAL A 45 -11.14 -0.82 6.58
CA VAL A 45 -11.02 -2.28 6.73
C VAL A 45 -9.73 -2.68 7.44
N VAL A 46 -8.62 -1.98 7.17
CA VAL A 46 -7.34 -2.24 7.87
C VAL A 46 -7.46 -1.95 9.36
N LYS A 47 -8.12 -0.84 9.74
CA LYS A 47 -8.37 -0.48 11.15
C LYS A 47 -9.34 -1.43 11.84
N GLU A 48 -10.29 -2.01 11.12
CA GLU A 48 -11.22 -3.02 11.67
C GLU A 48 -10.56 -4.39 11.84
N ARG A 49 -9.65 -4.76 10.93
CA ARG A 49 -9.04 -6.10 10.89
C ARG A 49 -7.88 -6.28 11.86
N PHE A 50 -7.06 -5.24 12.06
CA PHE A 50 -5.81 -5.35 12.80
C PHE A 50 -5.85 -4.56 14.11
N ARG A 51 -5.00 -4.96 15.07
CA ARG A 51 -4.74 -4.14 16.26
C ARG A 51 -4.22 -2.77 15.84
N LYS A 52 -4.54 -1.73 16.63
CA LYS A 52 -4.28 -0.32 16.31
C LYS A 52 -2.85 -0.05 15.79
N ASP A 53 -1.84 -0.56 16.49
CA ASP A 53 -0.42 -0.40 16.16
C ASP A 53 -0.05 -1.04 14.82
N VAL A 54 -0.59 -2.23 14.54
CA VAL A 54 -0.38 -2.95 13.27
C VAL A 54 -1.17 -2.28 12.14
N ALA A 55 -2.39 -1.82 12.42
CA ALA A 55 -3.24 -1.14 11.46
C ALA A 55 -2.61 0.18 10.98
N GLU A 56 -2.10 1.00 11.90
CA GLU A 56 -1.43 2.27 11.59
C GLU A 56 -0.21 2.06 10.69
N LYS A 57 0.64 1.07 11.03
CA LYS A 57 1.83 0.72 10.24
C LYS A 57 1.48 0.17 8.86
N ASN A 58 0.53 -0.76 8.78
CA ASN A 58 0.09 -1.33 7.51
C ASN A 58 -0.53 -0.26 6.61
N PHE A 59 -1.38 0.61 7.17
CA PHE A 59 -1.99 1.67 6.40
C PHE A 59 -0.97 2.71 5.92
N ALA A 60 0.06 3.02 6.71
CA ALA A 60 1.15 3.89 6.28
C ALA A 60 1.88 3.33 5.05
N VAL A 61 2.16 2.02 5.00
CA VAL A 61 2.75 1.37 3.81
C VAL A 61 1.81 1.43 2.60
N ILE A 62 0.52 1.13 2.78
CA ILE A 62 -0.49 1.22 1.71
C ILE A 62 -0.51 2.64 1.14
N LYS A 63 -0.58 3.65 2.01
CA LYS A 63 -0.67 5.05 1.63
C LYS A 63 0.57 5.52 0.88
N GLU A 64 1.77 5.24 1.40
CA GLU A 64 3.02 5.60 0.71
C GLU A 64 3.09 4.96 -0.69
N ALA A 65 2.74 3.68 -0.82
CA ALA A 65 2.77 2.98 -2.11
C ALA A 65 1.68 3.48 -3.08
N TYR A 66 0.54 3.91 -2.56
CA TYR A 66 -0.53 4.56 -3.34
C TYR A 66 -0.06 5.91 -3.92
N GLU A 67 0.76 6.65 -3.17
CA GLU A 67 1.28 7.97 -3.57
C GLU A 67 2.52 7.86 -4.48
N GLU A 68 3.40 6.89 -4.25
CA GLU A 68 4.68 6.75 -4.96
C GLU A 68 4.61 5.99 -6.29
N VAL A 69 3.57 5.19 -6.53
CA VAL A 69 3.47 4.39 -7.75
C VAL A 69 3.40 5.28 -9.00
N LYS A 70 4.23 4.97 -10.00
CA LYS A 70 4.37 5.71 -11.26
C LYS A 70 4.33 4.77 -12.46
N PRO A 71 3.89 5.23 -13.64
CA PRO A 71 4.03 4.43 -14.86
C PRO A 71 5.53 4.20 -15.16
N GLU A 72 5.87 3.01 -15.64
CA GLU A 72 7.21 2.65 -16.10
C GLU A 72 7.46 3.06 -17.56
#